data_AF-A0A448D4Q9-F1
#
_entry.id   AF-A0A448D4Q9-F1
#
_cell.length_a   1.000
_cell.length_b   1.000
_cell.length_c   1.000
_cell.angle_alpha   90.00
_cell.angle_beta   90.00
_cell.angle_gamma   90.00
#
_symmetry.space_group_name_H-M   'P 1'
#
loop_
_entity.id
_entity.type
_entity.pdbx_description
1 polymer ?
#
loop_
_entity_poly.entity_id
_entity_poly.type
_entity_poly.pdbx_seq_one_letter_code
_entity_poly.pdbx_strand_id
1 'polypeptide(L)'
;MTGEQKSYDFVLGDITPTSGSHAVPTSGTATYSGLSLISNIGGGAWSQGTSRFDVDFGRKTINGIVSTSPYTLNLSGNIDGASFNGDKDGISMKGNFYGPNAAELGGVFKGSAIEGDITNFTGSFGAKKQ
;
A
#
# COMPACT_ATOMS: atom_id res chain seq x y z
N MET A 1 29.10 18.94 6.31
CA MET A 1 28.20 18.61 5.19
C MET A 1 26.91 18.05 5.79
N THR A 2 25.85 18.85 5.87
CA THR A 2 24.52 18.35 6.26
C THR A 2 23.87 17.78 4.99
N GLY A 3 24.14 16.52 4.68
CA GLY A 3 23.48 15.84 3.56
C GLY A 3 21.98 15.77 3.84
N GLU A 4 21.16 16.22 2.89
CA GLU A 4 19.71 16.05 2.91
C GLU A 4 19.40 14.55 3.08
N GLN A 5 18.79 14.15 4.19
CA GLN A 5 18.48 12.75 4.43
C GLN A 5 17.18 12.41 3.69
N LYS A 6 17.28 11.61 2.64
CA LYS A 6 16.14 11.22 1.80
C LYS A 6 15.68 9.81 2.17
N SER A 7 14.38 9.64 2.34
CA SER A 7 13.74 8.33 2.50
C SER A 7 13.23 7.86 1.14
N TYR A 8 13.47 6.59 0.80
CA TYR A 8 12.97 5.97 -0.41
C TYR A 8 12.26 4.67 -0.06
N ASP A 9 11.06 4.49 -0.60
CA ASP A 9 10.30 3.26 -0.50
C ASP A 9 10.09 2.69 -1.90
N PHE A 10 10.22 1.37 -2.00
CA PHE A 10 9.99 0.65 -3.24
C PHE A 10 9.31 -0.69 -2.93
N VAL A 11 8.58 -1.20 -3.92
CA VAL A 11 8.02 -2.54 -3.90
C VAL A 11 8.35 -3.20 -5.23
N LEU A 12 8.72 -4.47 -5.18
CA LEU A 12 9.10 -5.27 -6.34
C LEU A 12 8.40 -6.62 -6.22
N GLY A 13 7.94 -7.13 -7.36
CA GLY A 13 7.27 -8.42 -7.45
C GLY A 13 6.84 -8.69 -8.88
N ASP A 14 6.53 -9.96 -9.17
CA ASP A 14 6.04 -10.37 -10.48
C ASP A 14 4.58 -9.95 -10.64
N ILE A 15 4.33 -8.95 -11.49
CA ILE A 15 2.99 -8.38 -11.70
C ILE A 15 2.03 -9.47 -12.18
N THR A 16 0.87 -9.57 -11.53
CA THR A 16 -0.19 -10.48 -11.95
C THR A 16 -0.64 -10.15 -13.39
N PRO A 17 -0.77 -11.13 -14.30
CA PRO A 17 -1.34 -10.90 -15.61
C PRO A 17 -2.76 -10.31 -15.55
N THR A 18 -3.20 -9.59 -16.59
CA THR A 18 -4.56 -9.06 -16.68
C THR A 18 -5.51 -9.94 -17.49
N SER A 19 -5.02 -11.04 -18.05
CA SER A 19 -5.81 -12.01 -18.83
C SER A 19 -5.27 -13.43 -18.68
N GLY A 20 -6.13 -14.44 -18.90
CA GLY A 20 -5.79 -15.85 -18.76
C GLY A 20 -6.14 -16.43 -17.38
N SER A 21 -5.85 -17.71 -17.17
CA SER A 21 -6.27 -18.47 -15.97
C SER A 21 -5.55 -18.09 -14.68
N HIS A 22 -4.51 -17.25 -14.76
CA HIS A 22 -3.74 -16.75 -13.62
C HIS A 22 -3.88 -15.23 -13.44
N ALA A 23 -4.86 -14.62 -14.12
CA ALA A 23 -5.04 -13.18 -14.13
C ALA A 23 -5.61 -12.65 -12.80
N VAL A 24 -5.52 -11.33 -12.62
CA VAL A 24 -6.27 -10.64 -11.56
C VAL A 24 -7.75 -11.00 -11.69
N PRO A 25 -8.42 -11.45 -10.61
CA PRO A 25 -9.84 -11.73 -10.64
C PRO A 25 -10.65 -10.51 -11.08
N THR A 26 -11.73 -10.73 -11.81
CA THR A 26 -12.65 -9.67 -12.27
C THR A 26 -13.93 -9.57 -11.43
N SER A 27 -14.08 -10.45 -10.43
CA SER A 27 -15.22 -10.50 -9.53
C SER A 27 -14.84 -11.14 -8.20
N GLY A 28 -15.75 -11.04 -7.22
CA GLY A 28 -15.54 -11.54 -5.87
C GLY A 28 -14.71 -10.58 -5.01
N THR A 29 -14.52 -10.98 -3.76
CA THR A 29 -13.80 -10.21 -2.74
C THR A 29 -12.65 -11.02 -2.18
N ALA A 30 -11.64 -10.35 -1.66
CA ALA A 30 -10.51 -10.97 -0.99
C ALA A 30 -9.96 -10.09 0.11
N THR A 31 -9.49 -10.71 1.19
CA THR A 31 -8.72 -10.06 2.24
C THR A 31 -7.24 -10.39 2.06
N TYR A 32 -6.38 -9.40 2.27
CA TYR A 32 -4.93 -9.53 2.28
C TYR A 32 -4.40 -9.04 3.62
N SER A 33 -3.41 -9.74 4.17
CA SER A 33 -2.75 -9.35 5.41
C SER A 33 -1.23 -9.45 5.26
N GLY A 34 -0.50 -8.53 5.88
CA GLY A 34 0.95 -8.54 5.87
C GLY A 34 1.56 -7.42 6.71
N LEU A 35 2.69 -6.92 6.25
CA LEU A 35 3.52 -5.94 6.97
C LEU A 35 3.53 -4.60 6.23
N SER A 36 3.96 -3.58 6.96
CA SER A 36 4.21 -2.23 6.44
C SER A 36 5.46 -1.63 7.06
N LEU A 37 6.07 -0.70 6.35
CA LEU A 37 7.13 0.18 6.84
C LEU A 37 6.70 1.62 6.62
N ILE A 38 7.01 2.50 7.57
CA ILE A 38 6.78 3.95 7.47
C ILE A 38 8.03 4.70 7.93
N SER A 39 8.31 5.82 7.28
CA SER A 39 9.39 6.74 7.65
C SER A 39 8.97 8.19 7.45
N ASN A 40 9.59 9.10 8.18
CA ASN A 40 9.43 10.53 7.94
C ASN A 40 10.16 10.94 6.65
N ILE A 41 9.55 11.83 5.88
CA ILE A 41 10.17 12.48 4.73
C ILE A 41 11.19 13.50 5.27
N GLY A 42 12.43 13.42 4.79
CA GLY A 42 13.54 14.22 5.34
C GLY A 42 14.45 13.45 6.30
N GLY A 43 14.19 12.15 6.49
CA GLY A 43 15.05 11.23 7.23
C GLY A 43 14.55 10.86 8.63
N GLY A 44 15.29 9.98 9.31
CA GLY A 44 14.94 9.45 10.63
C GLY A 44 14.76 7.93 10.66
N ALA A 45 14.36 7.42 11.83
CA ALA A 45 14.06 6.00 12.02
C ALA A 45 12.79 5.60 11.27
N TRP A 46 12.78 4.37 10.74
CA TRP A 46 11.58 3.74 10.20
C TRP A 46 10.87 2.94 11.29
N SER A 47 9.56 2.74 11.13
CA SER A 47 8.75 1.90 12.00
C SER A 47 8.09 0.78 11.19
N GLN A 48 8.18 -0.44 11.70
CA GLN A 48 7.43 -1.57 11.15
C GLN A 48 6.03 -1.62 11.76
N GLY A 49 5.08 -2.03 10.93
CA GLY A 49 3.69 -2.23 11.32
C GLY A 49 3.04 -3.37 10.54
N THR A 50 1.73 -3.40 10.60
CA THR A 50 0.91 -4.36 9.86
C THR A 50 0.11 -3.67 8.77
N SER A 51 -0.20 -4.43 7.73
CA SER A 51 -1.09 -4.00 6.67
C SER A 51 -2.23 -5.01 6.49
N ARG A 52 -3.44 -4.50 6.28
CA ARG A 52 -4.60 -5.30 5.92
C ARG A 52 -5.35 -4.59 4.80
N PHE A 53 -5.71 -5.32 3.75
CA PHE A 53 -6.49 -4.79 2.65
C PHE A 53 -7.69 -5.68 2.35
N ASP A 54 -8.84 -5.05 2.15
CA ASP A 54 -10.05 -5.68 1.65
C ASP A 54 -10.27 -5.19 0.21
N VAL A 55 -10.28 -6.15 -0.71
CA VAL A 55 -10.36 -5.94 -2.15
C VAL A 55 -11.69 -6.46 -2.65
N ASP A 56 -12.39 -5.65 -3.43
CA ASP A 56 -13.55 -6.06 -4.21
C ASP A 56 -13.22 -5.91 -5.70
N PHE A 57 -12.99 -7.05 -6.34
CA PHE A 57 -12.59 -7.09 -7.76
C PHE A 57 -13.75 -6.73 -8.68
N GLY A 58 -14.99 -7.03 -8.29
CA GLY A 58 -16.18 -6.71 -9.07
C GLY A 58 -16.49 -5.21 -9.05
N ARG A 59 -16.32 -4.57 -7.90
CA ARG A 59 -16.44 -3.12 -7.74
C ARG A 59 -15.17 -2.35 -8.10
N LYS A 60 -14.06 -3.05 -8.34
CA LYS A 60 -12.73 -2.48 -8.61
C LYS A 60 -12.25 -1.53 -7.50
N THR A 61 -12.49 -1.90 -6.25
CA THR A 61 -12.10 -1.09 -5.09
C THR A 61 -11.12 -1.84 -4.20
N ILE A 62 -10.20 -1.11 -3.60
CA ILE A 62 -9.27 -1.60 -2.57
C ILE A 62 -9.30 -0.64 -1.40
N ASN A 63 -9.54 -1.18 -0.20
CA ASN A 63 -9.52 -0.43 1.05
C ASN A 63 -8.49 -1.06 1.97
N GLY A 64 -7.67 -0.24 2.63
CA GLY A 64 -6.57 -0.70 3.45
C GLY A 64 -6.47 0.00 4.77
N ILE A 65 -5.93 -0.71 5.75
CA ILE A 65 -5.48 -0.17 7.03
C ILE A 65 -4.00 -0.52 7.19
N VAL A 66 -3.19 0.51 7.42
CA VAL A 66 -1.78 0.37 7.81
C VAL A 66 -1.65 0.83 9.27
N SER A 67 -1.18 -0.06 10.13
CA SER A 67 -1.07 0.19 11.57
C SER A 67 0.39 0.16 12.01
N THR A 68 0.93 1.33 12.34
CA THR A 68 2.32 1.54 12.77
C THR A 68 2.31 2.43 14.01
N SER A 69 2.58 1.90 15.20
CA SER A 69 2.49 2.67 16.45
C SER A 69 3.23 4.03 16.34
N PRO A 70 2.57 5.18 16.60
CA PRO A 70 1.21 5.35 17.14
C PRO A 70 0.08 5.47 16.09
N TYR A 71 0.40 5.47 14.80
CA TYR A 71 -0.50 5.76 13.70
C TYR A 71 -1.36 4.56 13.26
N THR A 72 -2.58 4.87 12.84
CA THR A 72 -3.43 3.99 12.02
C THR A 72 -3.89 4.78 10.82
N LEU A 73 -3.47 4.36 9.63
CA LEU A 73 -3.70 5.07 8.38
C LEU A 73 -4.72 4.30 7.53
N ASN A 74 -5.75 5.02 7.08
CA ASN A 74 -6.73 4.48 6.16
C ASN A 74 -6.31 4.78 4.72
N LEU A 75 -6.17 3.73 3.92
CA LEU A 75 -5.87 3.81 2.49
C LEU A 75 -7.10 3.40 1.70
N SER A 76 -7.33 4.03 0.55
CA SER A 76 -8.44 3.67 -0.34
C SER A 76 -8.08 4.03 -1.77
N GLY A 77 -8.54 3.21 -2.71
CA GLY A 77 -8.26 3.42 -4.12
C GLY A 77 -9.08 2.53 -5.03
N ASN A 78 -8.86 2.73 -6.33
CA ASN A 78 -9.50 1.98 -7.40
C ASN A 78 -8.49 1.07 -8.09
N ILE A 79 -9.00 -0.02 -8.64
CA ILE A 79 -8.23 -1.03 -9.37
C ILE A 79 -8.37 -0.77 -10.87
N ASP A 80 -7.23 -0.76 -11.57
CA ASP A 80 -7.14 -0.76 -13.02
C ASP A 80 -6.14 -1.82 -13.50
N GLY A 81 -6.67 -2.89 -14.09
CA GLY A 81 -5.90 -4.08 -14.42
C GLY A 81 -5.24 -4.70 -13.19
N ALA A 82 -3.90 -4.77 -13.21
CA ALA A 82 -3.10 -5.27 -12.10
C ALA A 82 -2.61 -4.18 -11.14
N SER A 83 -2.90 -2.92 -11.44
CA SER A 83 -2.49 -1.79 -10.63
C SER A 83 -3.66 -1.25 -9.81
N PHE A 84 -3.33 -0.56 -8.73
CA PHE A 84 -4.30 0.23 -7.98
C PHE A 84 -3.65 1.52 -7.50
N ASN A 85 -4.47 2.55 -7.33
CA ASN A 85 -4.06 3.83 -6.78
C ASN A 85 -5.24 4.55 -6.16
N GLY A 86 -4.95 5.51 -5.29
CA GLY A 86 -5.97 6.40 -4.76
C GLY A 86 -5.41 7.40 -3.76
N ASP A 87 -6.24 8.37 -3.44
CA ASP A 87 -5.96 9.44 -2.50
C ASP A 87 -7.13 9.52 -1.51
N LYS A 88 -6.85 9.33 -0.22
CA LYS A 88 -7.84 9.41 0.85
C LYS A 88 -7.29 10.22 2.00
N ASP A 89 -8.02 11.26 2.40
CA ASP A 89 -7.69 12.10 3.56
C ASP A 89 -6.24 12.63 3.56
N GLY A 90 -5.72 12.98 2.37
CA GLY A 90 -4.35 13.47 2.19
C GLY A 90 -3.27 12.39 2.13
N ILE A 91 -3.66 11.11 2.11
CA ILE A 91 -2.76 9.97 1.97
C ILE A 91 -2.93 9.37 0.57
N SER A 92 -1.89 9.50 -0.25
CA SER A 92 -1.80 8.90 -1.58
C SER A 92 -1.24 7.49 -1.48
N MET A 93 -1.80 6.53 -2.22
CA MET A 93 -1.18 5.23 -2.45
C MET A 93 -1.14 4.85 -3.92
N LYS A 94 -0.15 4.01 -4.25
CA LYS A 94 -0.08 3.30 -5.52
C LYS A 94 0.55 1.92 -5.31
N GLY A 95 0.11 0.92 -6.05
CA GLY A 95 0.63 -0.43 -5.94
C GLY A 95 0.13 -1.35 -7.04
N ASN A 96 0.48 -2.62 -6.91
CA ASN A 96 0.07 -3.67 -7.85
C ASN A 96 -0.30 -4.96 -7.13
N PHE A 97 -1.04 -5.81 -7.83
CA PHE A 97 -1.18 -7.22 -7.53
C PHE A 97 0.00 -8.01 -8.09
N TYR A 98 0.45 -9.00 -7.32
CA TYR A 98 1.59 -9.84 -7.63
C TYR A 98 1.23 -11.33 -7.56
N GLY A 99 1.96 -12.13 -8.35
CA GLY A 99 1.79 -13.58 -8.42
C GLY A 99 0.50 -14.01 -9.13
N PRO A 100 0.28 -15.32 -9.31
CA PRO A 100 -0.91 -15.84 -9.98
C PRO A 100 -2.18 -15.50 -9.21
N ASN A 101 -3.23 -15.10 -9.92
CA ASN A 101 -4.56 -14.82 -9.35
C ASN A 101 -4.55 -13.75 -8.25
N ALA A 102 -3.62 -12.79 -8.35
CA ALA A 102 -3.40 -11.76 -7.35
C ALA A 102 -3.18 -12.37 -5.95
N ALA A 103 -2.31 -13.38 -5.84
CA ALA A 103 -2.02 -14.04 -4.56
C ALA A 103 -1.42 -13.07 -3.52
N GLU A 104 -0.76 -12.02 -3.99
CA GLU A 104 -0.10 -11.00 -3.18
C GLU A 104 -0.44 -9.61 -3.72
N LEU A 105 -0.26 -8.60 -2.88
CA LEU A 105 -0.28 -7.20 -3.29
C LEU A 105 0.79 -6.43 -2.54
N GLY A 106 1.18 -5.30 -3.10
CA GLY A 106 2.11 -4.40 -2.44
C GLY A 106 2.12 -3.03 -3.10
N GLY A 107 2.61 -2.05 -2.38
CA GLY A 107 2.54 -0.67 -2.80
C GLY A 107 3.34 0.25 -1.91
N VAL A 108 3.34 1.52 -2.31
CA VAL A 108 3.88 2.63 -1.54
C VAL A 108 2.78 3.63 -1.26
N PHE A 109 2.92 4.33 -0.15
CA PHE A 109 2.01 5.37 0.27
C PHE A 109 2.79 6.55 0.82
N LYS A 110 2.18 7.74 0.77
CA LYS A 110 2.75 8.96 1.30
C LYS A 110 1.64 9.90 1.74
N GLY A 111 1.93 10.77 2.68
CA GLY A 111 0.97 11.76 3.15
C GLY A 111 1.58 12.65 4.22
N SER A 112 0.71 13.34 4.93
CA SER A 112 1.06 14.16 6.08
C SER A 112 0.16 13.75 7.24
N ALA A 113 0.74 13.43 8.40
CA ALA A 113 -0.02 13.18 9.62
C ALA A 113 -0.10 14.48 10.44
N ILE A 114 -1.25 14.73 11.05
CA ILE A 114 -1.43 15.82 12.02
C ILE A 114 -1.58 15.18 13.41
N GLU A 115 -0.47 15.06 14.13
CA GLU A 115 -0.52 14.97 15.60
C GLU A 115 0.75 15.66 16.15
N GLY A 116 0.58 16.85 16.72
CA GLY A 116 1.70 17.74 17.06
C GLY A 116 2.16 18.58 15.86
N ASP A 117 3.30 18.21 15.26
CA ASP A 117 3.87 18.84 14.06
C ASP A 117 3.38 18.18 12.76
N ILE A 118 3.38 18.92 11.65
CA ILE A 118 3.15 18.34 10.31
C ILE A 118 4.32 17.40 10.00
N THR A 119 4.11 16.10 10.16
CA THR A 119 5.08 15.08 9.77
C THR A 119 4.67 14.51 8.41
N ASN A 120 5.42 14.90 7.39
CA ASN A 120 5.34 14.27 6.08
C ASN A 120 5.92 12.87 6.20
N PHE A 121 5.22 11.86 5.70
CA PHE A 121 5.67 10.47 5.77
C PHE A 121 5.59 9.79 4.40
N THR A 122 6.41 8.77 4.26
CA THR A 122 6.39 7.81 3.15
C THR A 122 6.49 6.41 3.71
N GLY A 123 5.95 5.44 3.01
CA GLY A 123 6.02 4.06 3.44
C GLY A 123 5.71 3.08 2.33
N SER A 124 5.89 1.80 2.67
CA SER A 124 5.61 0.66 1.82
C SER A 124 4.79 -0.39 2.57
N PHE A 125 4.07 -1.21 1.82
CA PHE A 125 3.36 -2.37 2.35
C PHE A 125 3.46 -3.54 1.38
N GLY A 126 3.36 -4.75 1.95
CA GLY A 126 3.18 -5.99 1.23
C GLY A 126 2.23 -6.88 2.01
N ALA A 127 1.30 -7.53 1.32
CA ALA A 127 0.27 -8.36 1.94
C ALA A 127 -0.06 -9.57 1.08
N LYS A 128 -0.36 -10.70 1.74
CA LYS A 128 -0.73 -11.95 1.10
C LYS A 128 -2.23 -12.21 1.28
N LYS A 129 -2.86 -12.72 0.22
CA LYS A 129 -4.26 -13.15 0.24
C LYS A 129 -4.48 -14.21 1.32
N GLN A 130 -5.57 -14.08 2.08
CA GLN A 130 -5.99 -15.01 3.13
C GLN A 130 -6.91 -16.11 2.60
#